data_AF-A0A8J3FL24-F1
#
_entry.id   AF-A0A8J3FL24-F1
#
_cell.length_a   1.000
_cell.length_b   1.000
_cell.length_c   1.000
_cell.angle_alpha   90.00
_cell.angle_beta   90.00
_cell.angle_gamma   90.00
#
_symmetry.space_group_name_H-M   'P 1'
#
loop_
_entity.id
_entity.type
_entity.pdbx_description
1 polymer ?
#
loop_
_entity_poly.entity_id
_entity_poly.type
_entity_poly.pdbx_seq_one_letter_code
_entity_poly.pdbx_strand_id
1 'polypeptide(L)' 'MSESYAPPRAAAEPTGHPAVDAAVQAMANAAPLPLPAQIAQYEAAHRTLGETLATIDEA' A
#
# COMPACT_ATOMS: atom_id res chain seq x y z
N MET A 1 17.22 -17.83 -24.75
CA MET A 1 16.28 -16.75 -24.39
C MET A 1 15.65 -17.15 -23.07
N SER A 2 16.18 -16.65 -21.96
CA SER A 2 15.57 -16.88 -20.64
C SER A 2 14.56 -15.76 -20.45
N GLU A 3 13.31 -16.03 -20.80
CA GLU A 3 12.20 -15.16 -20.43
C GLU A 3 12.11 -15.16 -18.91
N SER A 4 12.49 -14.03 -18.32
CA SER A 4 12.25 -13.75 -16.90
C SER A 4 10.74 -13.79 -16.70
N TYR A 5 10.23 -14.88 -16.15
CA TYR A 5 8.87 -14.93 -15.65
C TYR A 5 8.83 -14.01 -14.42
N ALA A 6 8.61 -12.72 -14.66
CA ALA A 6 8.07 -11.84 -13.64
C ALA A 6 6.64 -12.34 -13.44
N PRO A 7 6.29 -12.93 -12.28
CA PRO A 7 4.91 -13.29 -12.03
C PRO A 7 4.05 -12.04 -12.25
N PRO A 8 2.83 -12.18 -12.80
CA PRO A 8 1.91 -11.05 -12.82
C PRO A 8 1.87 -10.50 -11.40
N ARG A 9 2.14 -9.20 -11.22
CA ARG A 9 1.89 -8.54 -9.95
C ARG A 9 0.41 -8.74 -9.71
N ALA A 10 0.05 -9.73 -8.90
CA ALA A 10 -1.33 -9.96 -8.52
C ALA A 10 -1.79 -8.63 -7.94
N ALA A 11 -2.78 -8.00 -8.59
CA ALA A 11 -3.44 -6.85 -8.00
C ALA A 11 -3.91 -7.33 -6.62
N ALA A 12 -3.44 -6.66 -5.56
CA ALA A 12 -3.83 -7.03 -4.21
C ALA A 12 -5.37 -6.99 -4.17
N GLU A 13 -5.98 -8.07 -3.70
CA GLU A 13 -7.44 -8.05 -3.51
C GLU A 13 -7.78 -6.96 -2.48
N PRO A 14 -8.85 -6.19 -2.71
CA PRO A 14 -9.23 -5.11 -1.82
C PRO A 14 -9.52 -5.66 -0.43
N THR A 15 -9.04 -4.96 0.59
CA THR A 15 -9.21 -5.31 2.00
C THR A 15 -10.64 -5.10 2.50
N GLY A 16 -11.48 -4.41 1.71
CA GLY A 16 -12.80 -3.96 2.13
C GLY A 16 -12.76 -2.65 2.92
N HIS A 17 -11.56 -2.08 3.15
CA HIS A 17 -11.35 -0.80 3.81
C HIS A 17 -10.80 0.22 2.80
N PRO A 18 -11.65 1.12 2.25
CA PRO A 18 -11.24 2.01 1.16
C PRO A 18 -10.00 2.87 1.45
N ALA A 19 -9.83 3.30 2.70
CA ALA A 19 -8.65 4.08 3.12
C ALA A 19 -7.36 3.24 3.07
N VAL A 20 -7.43 1.98 3.51
CA VAL A 20 -6.30 1.04 3.48
C VAL A 20 -5.95 0.67 2.04
N ASP A 21 -6.96 0.38 1.22
CA ASP A 21 -6.77 0.05 -0.19
C ASP A 21 -6.08 1.19 -0.96
N ALA A 22 -6.49 2.43 -0.71
CA ALA A 22 -5.86 3.61 -1.29
C ALA A 22 -4.40 3.78 -0.82
N ALA A 23 -4.12 3.54 0.47
CA ALA A 23 -2.76 3.63 1.02
C ALA A 23 -1.82 2.58 0.40
N VAL A 24 -2.27 1.34 0.24
CA VAL A 24 -1.52 0.26 -0.40
C VAL A 24 -1.22 0.59 -1.87
N GLN A 25 -2.23 1.07 -2.61
CA GLN A 25 -2.01 1.49 -4.00
C GLN A 25 -1.02 2.65 -4.10
N ALA A 26 -1.09 3.62 -3.19
CA ALA A 26 -0.16 4.74 -3.16
C ALA A 26 1.29 4.29 -2.85
N MET A 27 1.48 3.32 -1.94
CA MET A 27 2.79 2.69 -1.74
C MET A 27 3.31 1.99 -3.01
N ALA A 28 2.43 1.28 -3.73
CA ALA A 28 2.81 0.65 -5.00
C ALA A 28 3.23 1.68 -6.06
N ASN A 29 2.55 2.83 -6.10
CA ASN A 29 2.89 3.95 -6.99
C ASN A 29 4.19 4.66 -6.59
N ALA A 30 4.56 4.61 -5.30
CA ALA A 30 5.79 5.21 -4.80
C ALA A 30 7.04 4.32 -4.98
N ALA A 31 6.88 3.02 -5.25
CA ALA A 31 7.98 2.09 -5.44
C ALA A 31 9.08 2.54 -6.43
N PRO A 32 8.79 3.20 -7.57
CA PRO A 32 9.81 3.71 -8.48
C PRO A 32 10.40 5.08 -8.08
N LEU A 33 9.89 5.73 -7.02
CA LEU A 33 10.31 7.07 -6.61
C LEU A 33 11.61 7.04 -5.77
N PRO A 34 12.28 8.18 -5.57
CA PRO A 34 13.44 8.28 -4.66
C PRO A 34 13.09 7.88 -3.22
N LEU A 35 14.09 7.38 -2.48
CA LEU A 35 13.92 6.89 -1.12
C LEU A 35 13.18 7.87 -0.16
N PRO A 36 13.44 9.19 -0.17
CA PRO A 36 12.67 10.12 0.68
C PRO A 36 11.17 10.11 0.38
N ALA A 37 10.78 9.98 -0.89
CA ALA A 37 9.38 9.90 -1.28
C ALA A 37 8.76 8.55 -0.90
N GLN A 38 9.53 7.47 -0.99
CA GLN A 38 9.11 6.17 -0.49
C GLN A 38 8.85 6.21 1.02
N ILE A 39 9.77 6.79 1.81
CA ILE A 39 9.63 6.93 3.27
C ILE A 39 8.36 7.72 3.62
N ALA A 40 8.15 8.87 3.01
CA ALA A 40 6.95 9.67 3.23
C ALA A 40 5.66 8.88 2.95
N GLN A 41 5.66 8.02 1.93
CA GLN A 41 4.52 7.19 1.61
C GLN A 41 4.28 6.05 2.62
N TYR A 42 5.34 5.42 3.12
CA TYR A 42 5.22 4.41 4.17
C TYR A 42 4.71 5.01 5.49
N GLU A 43 5.18 6.20 5.87
CA GLU A 43 4.70 6.91 7.06
C GLU A 43 3.22 7.27 6.96
N ALA A 44 2.79 7.74 5.79
CA ALA A 44 1.39 8.04 5.51
C ALA A 44 0.53 6.77 5.61
N ALA A 45 0.96 5.67 4.99
CA ALA A 45 0.25 4.39 5.06
C ALA A 45 0.15 3.84 6.49
N HIS A 46 1.23 3.95 7.27
CA HIS A 46 1.23 3.56 8.69
C HIS A 46 0.19 4.34 9.50
N ARG A 47 0.07 5.65 9.27
CA ARG A 47 -0.94 6.48 9.93
C ARG A 47 -2.36 6.04 9.56
N THR A 48 -2.64 5.87 8.27
CA THR A 48 -3.97 5.43 7.79
C THR A 48 -4.37 4.07 8.36
N LEU A 49 -3.42 3.14 8.47
CA LEU A 49 -3.68 1.84 9.09
C LEU A 49 -4.03 2.00 10.58
N GLY A 50 -3.29 2.82 11.32
CA GLY A 50 -3.58 3.12 12.72
C GLY A 50 -4.97 3.74 12.93
N GLU A 51 -5.35 4.72 12.11
CA GLU A 51 -6.67 5.36 12.13
C GLU A 51 -7.80 4.36 11.81
N THR A 52 -7.57 3.48 10.84
CA THR A 52 -8.55 2.45 10.46
C THR A 52 -8.75 1.44 11.60
N LEU A 53 -7.67 0.98 12.23
CA LEU A 53 -7.74 0.06 13.38
C LEU A 53 -8.48 0.70 14.56
N ALA A 54 -8.18 1.97 14.88
CA ALA A 54 -8.89 2.70 15.92
C ALA A 54 -10.40 2.77 15.64
N THR A 55 -10.79 3.03 14.39
CA THR A 55 -12.21 3.07 13.99
C THR A 55 -12.88 1.70 14.12
N ILE A 56 -12.16 0.61 13.84
CA ILE A 56 -12.67 -0.77 14.01
C ILE A 56 -12.84 -1.09 15.49
N ASP A 57 -11.89 -0.71 16.34
CA ASP A 57 -11.93 -0.96 17.78
C ASP A 57 -13.05 -0.19 18.51
N GLU A 58 -13.49 0.94 17.94
CA GLU A 58 -14.59 1.77 18.47
C GLU A 58 -16.00 1.30 18.08
N ALA A 59 -16.13 0.43 17.07
CA ALA A 59 -17.40 -0.03 16.49
C ALA A 59 -18.03 -1.20 17.27
#